data_AF-A0A544XIQ9-F1
#
_entry.id   AF-A0A544XIQ9-F1
#
_cell.length_a   1.000
_cell.length_b   1.000
_cell.length_c   1.000
_cell.angle_alpha   90.00
_cell.angle_beta   90.00
_cell.angle_gamma   90.00
#
_symmetry.space_group_name_H-M   'P 1'
#
loop_
_entity.id
_entity.type
_entity.pdbx_description
1 polymer ?
#
loop_
_entity_poly.entity_id
_entity_poly.type
_entity_poly.pdbx_seq_one_letter_code
_entity_poly.pdbx_strand_id
1 'polypeptide(L)'
;MGIPQAIVPALREHLATYVQDDPGALLFPGAKGGPLRRSGFNTRTRWVDVVKEMGLPGLHFHDLRHTGNMLAAESGAGLKDLMARMGHDNVRAAMIYQHAIRGADKTITDAIDRHIGEAAGDQDEGGSEAALVPVG
;
A
#
# COMPACT_ATOMS: atom_id res chain seq x y z
N MET A 1 10.57 -8.53 -0.06
CA MET A 1 9.20 -8.15 -0.46
C MET A 1 8.26 -9.28 -0.09
N GLY A 2 7.23 -9.01 0.71
CA GLY A 2 6.24 -10.02 1.09
C GLY A 2 5.01 -10.02 0.18
N ILE A 3 4.32 -11.16 0.09
CA ILE A 3 3.02 -11.29 -0.56
C ILE A 3 1.89 -11.30 0.49
N PRO A 4 0.73 -10.68 0.23
CA PRO A 4 -0.41 -10.73 1.15
C PRO A 4 -0.90 -12.17 1.36
N GLN A 5 -1.16 -12.57 2.60
CA GLN A 5 -1.65 -13.92 2.90
C GLN A 5 -2.97 -14.25 2.20
N ALA A 6 -3.80 -13.23 1.96
CA ALA A 6 -5.07 -13.37 1.24
C ALA A 6 -4.93 -13.96 -0.18
N ILE A 7 -3.79 -13.79 -0.87
CA ILE A 7 -3.60 -14.32 -2.24
C ILE A 7 -2.96 -15.71 -2.26
N VAL A 8 -2.40 -16.18 -1.12
CA VAL A 8 -1.69 -17.46 -1.06
C VAL A 8 -2.56 -18.66 -1.47
N PRO A 9 -3.84 -18.76 -1.07
CA PRO A 9 -4.70 -19.86 -1.54
C PRO A 9 -4.84 -19.90 -3.06
N ALA A 10 -5.08 -18.75 -3.69
CA ALA A 10 -5.20 -18.64 -5.14
C ALA A 10 -3.89 -18.99 -5.86
N LEU A 11 -2.74 -18.60 -5.31
CA LEU A 11 -1.43 -18.98 -5.85
C LEU A 11 -1.20 -20.49 -5.77
N ARG A 12 -1.57 -21.14 -4.65
CA ARG A 12 -1.44 -22.60 -4.50
C ARG A 12 -2.29 -23.36 -5.52
N GLU A 13 -3.55 -22.95 -5.68
CA GLU A 13 -4.44 -23.53 -6.69
C GLU A 13 -3.88 -23.33 -8.11
N HIS A 14 -3.38 -22.12 -8.41
CA HIS A 14 -2.80 -21.82 -9.70
C HIS A 14 -1.55 -22.66 -10.01
N LEU A 15 -0.66 -22.81 -9.04
CA LEU A 15 0.53 -23.67 -9.16
C LEU A 15 0.14 -25.12 -9.44
N ALA A 16 -0.82 -25.66 -8.68
CA ALA A 16 -1.26 -27.05 -8.83
C ALA A 16 -1.96 -27.32 -10.17
N THR A 17 -2.64 -26.32 -10.73
CA THR A 17 -3.50 -26.49 -11.92
C THR A 17 -2.79 -26.13 -13.23
N TYR A 18 -1.92 -25.11 -13.21
CA TYR A 18 -1.42 -24.48 -14.44
C TYR A 18 0.09 -24.47 -14.59
N VAL A 19 0.86 -24.85 -13.56
CA VAL A 19 2.32 -24.83 -13.59
C VAL A 19 2.86 -26.24 -13.69
N GLN A 20 3.83 -26.45 -14.58
CA GLN A 20 4.47 -27.74 -14.76
C GLN A 20 5.38 -28.06 -13.56
N ASP A 21 5.56 -29.35 -13.29
CA ASP A 21 6.50 -29.85 -12.28
C ASP A 21 7.94 -29.81 -12.82
N ASP A 22 8.40 -28.59 -13.13
CA ASP A 22 9.75 -28.29 -13.61
C ASP A 22 10.26 -27.01 -12.92
N PRO A 23 11.51 -26.97 -12.40
CA PRO A 23 12.04 -25.78 -11.72
C PRO A 23 12.12 -24.52 -12.60
N GLY A 24 12.19 -24.69 -13.92
CA GLY A 24 12.19 -23.61 -14.91
C GLY A 24 10.79 -23.27 -15.44
N ALA A 25 9.74 -23.93 -14.95
CA ALA A 25 8.38 -23.71 -15.41
C ALA A 25 7.95 -22.26 -15.17
N LEU A 26 7.33 -21.68 -16.19
CA LEU A 26 6.73 -20.35 -16.06
C LEU A 26 5.53 -20.42 -15.14
N LEU A 27 5.48 -19.52 -14.15
CA LEU A 27 4.30 -19.38 -13.29
C LEU A 27 3.05 -19.03 -14.08
N PHE A 28 3.17 -18.21 -15.12
CA PHE A 28 2.05 -17.82 -15.98
C PHE A 28 2.36 -18.18 -17.45
N PRO A 29 2.15 -19.45 -17.84
CA PRO A 29 2.40 -19.88 -19.20
C PRO A 29 1.28 -19.39 -20.14
N GLY A 30 1.68 -19.00 -21.34
CA GLY A 30 0.76 -18.82 -22.47
C GLY A 30 0.24 -20.16 -22.97
N ALA A 31 -0.74 -20.13 -23.89
CA ALA A 31 -1.44 -21.33 -24.38
C ALA A 31 -0.53 -22.43 -24.97
N LYS A 32 0.67 -22.08 -25.43
CA LYS A 32 1.66 -23.00 -26.00
C LYS A 32 2.85 -23.27 -25.06
N GLY A 33 2.72 -23.00 -23.76
CA GLY A 33 3.77 -23.20 -22.76
C GLY A 33 4.85 -22.11 -22.69
N GLY A 34 4.98 -21.26 -23.71
CA GLY A 34 5.88 -20.09 -23.67
C GLY A 34 5.32 -18.91 -22.84
N PRO A 35 6.08 -17.80 -22.68
CA PRO A 35 5.63 -16.65 -21.89
C PRO A 35 4.31 -16.05 -22.36
N LEU A 36 3.46 -15.66 -21.40
CA LEU A 36 2.23 -14.93 -21.71
C LEU A 36 2.58 -13.57 -22.34
N ARG A 37 2.16 -13.38 -23.60
CA ARG A 37 2.36 -12.13 -24.33
C ARG A 37 1.25 -11.13 -24.02
N ARG A 38 1.61 -9.83 -24.00
CA ARG A 38 0.65 -8.73 -23.78
C ARG A 38 -0.55 -8.78 -24.72
N SER A 39 -0.33 -9.09 -26.00
CA SER A 39 -1.41 -9.17 -27.00
C SER A 39 -2.42 -10.30 -26.72
N GLY A 40 -2.01 -11.38 -26.06
CA GLY A 40 -2.88 -12.50 -25.71
C GLY A 40 -3.53 -12.37 -24.32
N PHE A 41 -3.20 -11.34 -23.56
CA PHE A 41 -3.65 -11.19 -22.17
C PHE A 41 -5.17 -11.21 -22.06
N ASN A 42 -5.86 -10.31 -22.76
CA ASN A 42 -7.32 -10.17 -22.67
C ASN A 42 -8.05 -11.46 -23.03
N THR A 43 -7.61 -12.16 -24.08
CA THR A 43 -8.19 -13.44 -24.48
C THR A 43 -7.96 -14.50 -23.41
N ARG A 44 -6.76 -14.56 -22.82
CA ARG A 44 -6.41 -15.61 -21.85
C ARG A 44 -7.07 -15.42 -20.49
N THR A 45 -7.28 -14.16 -20.08
CA THR A 45 -7.89 -13.81 -18.79
C THR A 45 -9.38 -13.50 -18.90
N ARG A 46 -9.92 -13.43 -20.12
CA ARG A 46 -11.26 -12.92 -20.41
C ARG A 46 -11.51 -11.54 -19.80
N TRP A 47 -10.48 -10.70 -19.71
CA TRP A 47 -10.52 -9.45 -18.95
C TRP A 47 -11.73 -8.57 -19.31
N VAL A 48 -12.01 -8.41 -20.61
CA VAL A 48 -13.14 -7.60 -21.09
C VAL A 48 -14.49 -8.14 -20.59
N ASP A 49 -14.67 -9.46 -20.61
CA ASP A 49 -15.90 -10.09 -20.13
C ASP A 49 -16.03 -9.92 -18.62
N VAL A 50 -14.94 -10.17 -17.87
CA VAL A 50 -14.92 -10.04 -16.41
C VAL A 50 -15.25 -8.62 -15.97
N VAL A 51 -14.66 -7.60 -16.63
CA VAL A 51 -14.95 -6.19 -16.35
C VAL A 51 -16.42 -5.84 -16.62
N LYS A 52 -17.00 -6.40 -17.69
CA LYS A 52 -18.42 -6.23 -18.02
C LYS A 52 -19.32 -6.92 -16.99
N GLU A 53 -19.01 -8.15 -16.61
CA GLU A 53 -19.74 -8.93 -15.61
C GLU A 53 -19.70 -8.27 -14.22
N MET A 54 -18.60 -7.62 -13.87
CA MET A 54 -18.48 -6.81 -12.64
C MET A 54 -19.21 -5.45 -12.71
N GLY A 55 -19.71 -5.04 -13.88
CA GLY A 55 -20.36 -3.74 -14.04
C GLY A 55 -19.42 -2.54 -13.93
N LEU A 56 -18.13 -2.70 -14.26
CA LEU A 56 -17.10 -1.65 -14.15
C LEU A 56 -16.59 -1.21 -15.53
N PRO A 57 -17.45 -0.71 -16.44
CA PRO A 57 -17.03 -0.37 -17.80
C PRO A 57 -15.88 0.65 -17.80
N GLY A 58 -14.85 0.38 -18.60
CA GLY A 58 -13.66 1.24 -18.71
C GLY A 58 -12.52 0.89 -17.75
N LEU A 59 -12.67 -0.11 -16.88
CA LEU A 59 -11.57 -0.60 -16.05
C LEU A 59 -10.50 -1.33 -16.88
N HIS A 60 -9.28 -0.79 -16.91
CA HIS A 60 -8.14 -1.42 -17.56
C HIS A 60 -7.35 -2.26 -16.57
N PHE A 61 -6.64 -3.27 -17.06
CA PHE A 61 -5.82 -4.12 -16.19
C PHE A 61 -4.73 -3.35 -15.44
N HIS A 62 -4.17 -2.29 -16.06
CA HIS A 62 -3.18 -1.43 -15.41
C HIS A 62 -3.75 -0.62 -14.23
N ASP A 63 -5.07 -0.40 -14.20
CA ASP A 63 -5.72 0.31 -13.10
C ASP A 63 -5.63 -0.49 -11.80
N LEU A 64 -5.55 -1.82 -11.85
CA LEU A 64 -5.29 -2.65 -10.67
C LEU A 64 -3.92 -2.35 -10.05
N ARG A 65 -2.91 -2.02 -10.86
CA ARG A 65 -1.60 -1.60 -10.35
C ARG A 65 -1.70 -0.23 -9.67
N HIS A 66 -2.48 0.69 -10.22
CA HIS A 66 -2.76 1.97 -9.58
C HIS A 66 -3.45 1.76 -8.21
N THR A 67 -4.48 0.92 -8.15
CA THR A 67 -5.16 0.57 -6.90
C THR A 67 -4.22 -0.06 -5.88
N GLY A 68 -3.38 -1.03 -6.28
CA GLY A 68 -2.42 -1.67 -5.38
C GLY A 68 -1.38 -0.70 -4.81
N ASN A 69 -0.98 0.32 -5.58
CA ASN A 69 -0.06 1.34 -5.12
C ASN A 69 -0.73 2.35 -4.18
N MET A 70 -1.98 2.72 -4.43
CA MET A 70 -2.78 3.52 -3.51
C MET A 70 -2.93 2.84 -2.16
N LEU A 71 -3.36 1.57 -2.14
CA LEU A 71 -3.48 0.78 -0.90
C LEU A 71 -2.15 0.64 -0.15
N ALA A 72 -1.04 0.52 -0.89
CA ALA A 72 0.28 0.52 -0.28
C ALA A 72 0.62 1.87 0.36
N ALA A 73 0.32 2.99 -0.31
CA ALA A 73 0.54 4.33 0.24
C ALA A 73 -0.34 4.60 1.48
N GLU A 74 -1.57 4.09 1.50
CA GLU A 74 -2.50 4.17 2.64
C GLU A 74 -2.00 3.45 3.89
N SER A 75 -1.14 2.43 3.73
CA SER A 75 -0.59 1.68 4.87
C SER A 75 0.34 2.50 5.77
N GLY A 76 0.68 3.74 5.39
CA GLY A 76 1.65 4.59 6.10
C GLY A 76 3.11 4.20 5.87
N ALA A 77 3.38 3.29 4.92
CA ALA A 77 4.74 2.90 4.56
C ALA A 77 5.57 4.11 4.09
N GLY A 78 6.84 4.15 4.50
CA GLY A 78 7.77 5.19 4.08
C GLY A 78 8.03 5.16 2.57
N LEU A 79 8.46 6.28 2.00
CA LEU A 79 8.74 6.41 0.56
C LEU A 79 9.67 5.31 0.02
N LYS A 80 10.69 4.94 0.80
CA LYS A 80 11.65 3.89 0.44
C LYS A 80 10.97 2.51 0.28
N ASP A 81 10.09 2.15 1.21
CA ASP A 81 9.39 0.86 1.18
C ASP A 81 8.34 0.84 0.06
N LEU A 82 7.68 1.98 -0.17
CA LEU A 82 6.78 2.18 -1.30
C LEU A 82 7.52 2.01 -2.64
N MET A 83 8.69 2.63 -2.80
CA MET A 83 9.51 2.49 -4.01
C MET A 83 9.96 1.04 -4.23
N ALA A 84 10.39 0.34 -3.17
CA ALA A 84 10.73 -1.08 -3.26
C ALA A 84 9.55 -1.93 -3.73
N ARG A 85 8.32 -1.58 -3.30
CA ARG A 85 7.07 -2.25 -3.72
C ARG A 85 6.63 -1.93 -5.14
N MET A 86 6.81 -0.69 -5.55
CA MET A 86 6.47 -0.26 -6.91
C MET A 86 7.47 -0.76 -7.95
N GLY A 87 8.68 -1.16 -7.55
CA GLY A 87 9.80 -1.33 -8.45
C GLY A 87 10.47 0.02 -8.67
N HIS A 88 11.79 0.07 -8.47
CA HIS A 88 12.58 1.29 -8.27
C HIS A 88 12.59 2.29 -9.43
N ASP A 89 11.91 2.00 -10.53
CA ASP A 89 12.00 2.75 -11.78
C ASP A 89 11.14 4.03 -11.82
N ASN A 90 10.41 4.36 -10.75
CA ASN A 90 9.51 5.52 -10.79
C ASN A 90 9.27 6.22 -9.44
N VAL A 91 10.27 7.00 -9.01
CA VAL A 91 10.18 7.90 -7.82
C VAL A 91 9.00 8.87 -7.94
N ARG A 92 8.78 9.44 -9.15
CA ARG A 92 7.70 10.40 -9.38
C ARG A 92 6.33 9.78 -9.09
N ALA A 93 6.08 8.55 -9.53
CA ALA A 93 4.84 7.84 -9.22
C ALA A 93 4.69 7.59 -7.71
N ALA A 94 5.76 7.19 -7.02
CA ALA A 94 5.72 6.98 -5.57
C ALA A 94 5.32 8.24 -4.80
N MET A 95 5.89 9.39 -5.19
CA MET A 95 5.54 10.70 -4.61
C MET A 95 4.09 11.08 -4.88
N ILE A 96 3.56 10.82 -6.09
CA ILE A 96 2.15 11.10 -6.42
C ILE A 96 1.21 10.35 -5.48
N TYR A 97 1.44 9.06 -5.25
CA TYR A 97 0.59 8.29 -4.33
C TYR A 97 0.76 8.72 -2.88
N GLN A 98 1.99 8.96 -2.43
CA GLN A 98 2.23 9.45 -1.07
C GLN A 98 1.53 10.79 -0.82
N HIS A 99 1.49 11.68 -1.80
CA HIS A 99 0.77 12.95 -1.72
C HIS A 99 -0.75 12.78 -1.77
N ALA A 100 -1.28 11.84 -2.56
CA ALA A 100 -2.73 11.57 -2.62
C ALA A 100 -3.32 11.13 -1.27
N ILE A 101 -2.52 10.52 -0.40
CA ILE A 101 -2.91 10.12 0.97
C ILE A 101 -2.85 11.28 1.97
N ARG A 102 -2.35 12.47 1.59
CA ARG A 102 -2.23 13.64 2.49
C ARG A 102 -3.56 14.30 2.91
N GLY A 103 -4.64 13.53 3.02
CA GLY A 103 -5.54 13.69 4.17
C GLY A 103 -4.85 13.39 5.51
N ALA A 104 -3.67 12.76 5.49
CA ALA A 104 -2.77 12.54 6.62
C ALA A 104 -2.22 13.81 7.30
N ASP A 105 -2.44 15.00 6.72
CA ASP A 105 -2.06 16.27 7.34
C ASP A 105 -2.77 16.45 8.69
N LYS A 106 -4.02 15.98 8.78
CA LYS A 106 -4.78 15.93 10.03
C LYS A 106 -4.13 14.97 11.04
N THR A 107 -3.73 13.77 10.62
CA THR A 107 -3.05 12.81 11.50
C THR A 107 -1.70 13.32 12.00
N ILE A 108 -0.96 14.05 11.16
CA ILE A 108 0.30 14.69 11.55
C ILE A 108 0.04 15.84 12.54
N THR A 109 -0.95 16.68 12.25
CA THR A 109 -1.35 17.79 13.13
C THR A 109 -1.85 17.26 14.48
N ASP A 110 -2.71 16.25 14.49
CA ASP A 110 -3.20 15.59 15.72
C ASP A 110 -2.05 14.98 16.54
N ALA A 111 -1.02 14.43 15.87
CA ALA A 111 0.16 13.90 16.54
C ALA A 111 1.05 15.01 17.13
N ILE A 112 1.19 16.13 16.42
CA ILE A 112 1.90 17.32 16.91
C ILE A 112 1.13 17.93 18.10
N ASP A 113 -0.18 18.10 17.99
CA ASP A 113 -1.04 18.63 19.05
C ASP A 113 -0.97 17.77 20.32
N ARG A 114 -0.96 16.45 20.17
CA ARG A 114 -0.76 15.52 21.30
C ARG A 114 0.60 15.72 21.96
N HIS A 115 1.68 15.83 21.19
CA HIS A 115 3.01 16.06 21.75
C HIS A 115 3.16 17.44 22.41
N ILE A 116 2.50 18.47 21.87
CA ILE A 116 2.46 19.79 22.49
C ILE A 116 1.65 19.76 23.79
N GLY A 117 0.51 19.05 23.81
CA GLY A 117 -0.33 18.88 25.00
C GLY A 117 0.38 18.11 26.13
N GLU A 118 1.12 17.06 25.79
CA GLU A 118 1.96 16.31 26.74
C GLU A 118 3.08 17.19 27.34
N ALA A 119 3.72 18.04 26.53
CA ALA A 119 4.75 18.97 27.00
C ALA A 119 4.22 20.19 27.78
N ALA A 120 2.95 20.55 27.58
CA ALA A 120 2.28 21.62 28.32
C ALA A 120 1.71 21.14 29.66
N GLY A 121 1.30 19.87 29.77
CA GLY A 121 0.82 19.27 31.02
C GLY A 121 1.89 19.05 32.09
N ASP A 122 3.17 19.03 31.70
CA ASP A 122 4.31 18.84 32.61
C ASP A 122 4.77 20.14 33.29
N GLN A 123 4.18 21.29 32.96
CA GLN A 123 4.53 22.60 33.52
C GLN A 123 3.57 23.10 34.61
N ASP A 124 2.50 22.36 34.93
CA ASP A 124 1.49 22.79 35.93
C ASP A 124 1.66 22.16 37.33
N GLU A 125 2.59 21.21 37.51
CA GLU A 125 2.98 20.70 38.85
C GLU A 125 4.23 21.40 39.38
N GLY A 126 4.12 22.72 39.61
CA GLY A 126 5.22 23.53 40.16
C GLY A 126 4.81 24.72 41.02
N GLY A 127 3.57 24.72 41.54
CA GLY A 127 2.99 25.88 42.21
C GLY A 127 2.36 25.62 43.59
N SER A 128 3.17 25.28 44.60
CA SER A 128 2.92 25.69 46.01
C SER A 128 4.21 25.47 46.80
N GLU A 129 4.88 26.48 47.35
CA GLU A 129 4.49 27.05 48.63
C GLU A 129 5.05 28.49 48.77
N ALA A 130 4.15 29.48 48.76
CA ALA A 130 4.46 30.83 49.19
C ALA A 130 4.48 30.87 50.73
N ALA A 131 5.67 30.74 51.33
CA ALA A 131 5.85 31.01 52.75
C ALA A 131 6.06 32.53 52.95
N LEU A 132 4.97 33.21 53.33
CA LEU A 132 5.01 34.54 53.93
C LEU A 132 5.84 34.49 55.22
N VAL A 133 6.96 35.22 55.26
CA VAL A 133 7.74 35.43 56.48
C VAL A 133 7.31 36.76 57.12
N PRO A 134 6.87 36.78 58.39
CA PRO A 134 6.46 38.01 59.06
C PRO A 134 7.67 38.83 59.55
N VAL A 135 7.43 40.13 59.64
CA VAL A 135 8.36 41.20 60.03
C VAL A 135 8.77 41.09 61.50
N GLY A 136 10.06 41.36 61.76
CA GLY A 136 10.62 41.71 63.06
C GLY A 136 11.78 42.69 62.87
#